data_AF-A0A517ZAV4-F1
#
_entry.id   AF-A0A517ZAV4-F1
#
_cell.length_a   1.000
_cell.length_b   1.000
_cell.length_c   1.000
_cell.angle_alpha   90.00
_cell.angle_beta   90.00
_cell.angle_gamma   90.00
#
_symmetry.space_group_name_H-M   'P 1'
#
loop_
_entity.id
_entity.type
_entity.pdbx_description
1 polymer ?
#
loop_
_entity_poly.entity_id
_entity_poly.type
_entity_poly.pdbx_seq_one_letter_code
_entity_poly.pdbx_strand_id
1 'polypeptide(L)'
;MKDGRTHLAYKAEHTVDLGSEQILSADVHHGTDSDTATIIDSIATAQRHVAAAGGEAAINEVAADKGYHSNTVLVDCQEAGVRTCIPERETGQRKWNDKPLEVEQAFRDNRLRVKRRKGRRLQRLRSELVEWTFAHVCETGGARRTWLRGLENVRKRYTIQAAGRNLGLVMRRLFGIGTPRSLQGAVVALCALILGLWGLLRRLETLRAAFGWQMANNARFVATYFGTTLRLAAV
;
A
#
# COMPACT_ATOMS: atom_id res chain seq x y z
N MET A 1 4.59 14.35 -20.74
CA MET A 1 5.34 13.70 -21.83
C MET A 1 5.26 14.59 -23.06
N LYS A 2 6.36 14.81 -23.80
CA LYS A 2 6.45 15.72 -24.96
C LYS A 2 6.55 14.93 -26.27
N ASP A 3 5.51 14.17 -26.62
CA ASP A 3 5.48 13.32 -27.83
C ASP A 3 4.47 13.78 -28.89
N GLY A 4 3.87 14.98 -28.73
CA GLY A 4 2.96 15.57 -29.71
C GLY A 4 1.61 14.87 -29.87
N ARG A 5 1.33 13.84 -29.06
CA ARG A 5 0.04 13.13 -29.04
C ARG A 5 -0.88 13.75 -27.99
N THR A 6 -2.17 13.84 -28.30
CA THR A 6 -3.19 14.21 -27.32
C THR A 6 -3.47 13.01 -26.43
N HIS A 7 -2.83 12.97 -25.26
CA HIS A 7 -3.14 11.99 -24.22
C HIS A 7 -4.38 12.45 -23.46
N LEU A 8 -5.34 11.56 -23.24
CA LEU A 8 -6.35 11.75 -22.18
C LEU A 8 -5.62 11.64 -20.84
N ALA A 9 -4.98 12.73 -20.43
CA ALA A 9 -4.27 12.80 -19.18
C ALA A 9 -5.30 13.00 -18.07
N TYR A 10 -5.39 12.02 -17.17
CA TYR A 10 -6.10 12.16 -15.90
C TYR A 10 -5.07 12.21 -14.78
N LYS A 11 -5.36 13.00 -13.74
CA LYS A 11 -4.57 13.02 -12.51
C LYS A 11 -5.40 12.39 -11.38
N ALA A 12 -4.79 11.49 -10.63
CA ALA A 12 -5.41 10.91 -9.45
C ALA A 12 -4.90 11.64 -8.21
N GLU A 13 -5.79 11.91 -7.27
CA GLU A 13 -5.51 12.60 -6.01
C GLU A 13 -6.01 11.74 -4.84
N HIS A 14 -5.18 11.59 -3.81
CA HIS A 14 -5.54 10.88 -2.59
C HIS A 14 -5.62 11.84 -1.41
N THR A 15 -6.74 11.83 -0.70
CA THR A 15 -6.83 12.40 0.65
C THR A 15 -6.61 11.28 1.65
N VAL A 16 -5.53 11.34 2.42
CA VAL A 16 -5.08 10.27 3.30
C VAL A 16 -5.15 10.74 4.75
N ASP A 17 -5.75 9.93 5.62
CA ASP A 17 -5.61 10.13 7.06
C ASP A 17 -4.18 9.73 7.48
N LEU A 18 -3.39 10.71 7.91
CA LEU A 18 -2.01 10.49 8.33
C LEU A 18 -1.89 9.69 9.64
N GLY A 19 -2.98 9.52 10.39
CA GLY A 19 -3.03 8.72 11.61
C GLY A 19 -3.27 7.23 11.37
N SER A 20 -4.21 6.90 10.48
CA SER A 20 -4.60 5.51 10.18
C SER A 20 -4.12 4.98 8.83
N GLU A 21 -3.48 5.82 8.02
CA GLU A 21 -3.00 5.51 6.66
C GLU A 21 -4.11 5.21 5.64
N GLN A 22 -5.37 5.40 6.04
CA GLN A 22 -6.52 5.14 5.19
C GLN A 22 -6.69 6.24 4.15
N ILE A 23 -7.04 5.84 2.93
CA ILE A 23 -7.46 6.78 1.90
C ILE A 23 -8.91 7.17 2.21
N LEU A 24 -9.14 8.41 2.62
CA LEU A 24 -10.47 8.94 2.89
C LEU A 24 -11.20 9.30 1.59
N SER A 25 -10.48 9.80 0.59
CA SER A 25 -11.00 9.99 -0.77
C SER A 25 -9.91 9.70 -1.81
N ALA A 26 -10.33 9.14 -2.96
CA ALA A 26 -9.48 8.89 -4.12
C ALA A 26 -10.21 9.41 -5.35
N ASP A 27 -9.87 10.64 -5.74
CA ASP A 27 -10.49 11.34 -6.85
C ASP A 27 -9.62 11.28 -8.10
N VAL A 28 -10.28 11.46 -9.24
CA VAL A 28 -9.65 11.55 -10.54
C VAL A 28 -10.17 12.79 -11.24
N HIS A 29 -9.24 13.62 -11.70
CA HIS A 29 -9.47 14.91 -12.35
C HIS A 29 -8.87 14.92 -13.76
N HIS A 30 -9.24 15.91 -14.57
CA HIS A 30 -8.53 16.13 -15.82
C HIS A 30 -7.10 16.61 -15.53
N GLY A 31 -6.15 16.19 -16.35
CA GLY A 31 -4.74 16.55 -16.19
C GLY A 31 -4.46 18.05 -16.39
N THR A 32 -5.45 18.81 -16.88
CA THR A 32 -5.42 20.26 -17.02
C THR A 32 -5.88 21.00 -15.77
N ASP A 33 -6.53 20.31 -14.83
CA ASP A 33 -7.08 20.94 -13.63
C ASP A 33 -5.96 21.32 -12.66
N SER A 34 -5.97 22.53 -12.14
CA SER A 34 -4.97 23.00 -11.17
C SER A 34 -5.17 22.34 -9.81
N ASP A 35 -4.09 21.95 -9.15
CA ASP A 35 -4.12 21.40 -7.78
C ASP A 35 -4.77 22.37 -6.78
N THR A 36 -4.56 23.68 -6.96
CA THR A 36 -5.17 24.70 -6.09
C THR A 36 -6.70 24.76 -6.20
N ALA A 37 -7.27 24.21 -7.27
CA ALA A 37 -8.72 24.19 -7.47
C ALA A 37 -9.41 22.99 -6.80
N THR A 38 -8.66 21.96 -6.37
CA THR A 38 -9.26 20.67 -5.95
C THR A 38 -9.20 20.41 -4.45
N ILE A 39 -8.40 21.15 -3.68
CA ILE A 39 -8.14 20.83 -2.26
C ILE A 39 -9.37 20.97 -1.35
N ILE A 40 -10.17 22.03 -1.50
CA ILE A 40 -11.38 22.23 -0.68
C ILE A 40 -12.40 21.13 -0.96
N ASP A 41 -12.62 20.82 -2.24
CA ASP A 41 -13.50 19.73 -2.65
C ASP A 41 -13.00 18.37 -2.15
N SER A 42 -11.69 18.15 -2.15
CA SER A 42 -11.06 16.94 -1.62
C SER A 42 -11.29 16.79 -0.12
N ILE A 43 -11.10 17.87 0.65
CA ILE A 43 -11.36 17.90 2.10
C ILE A 43 -12.85 17.65 2.37
N ALA A 44 -13.74 18.34 1.67
CA ALA A 44 -15.19 18.20 1.83
C ALA A 44 -15.64 16.77 1.49
N THR A 45 -15.11 16.17 0.43
CA THR A 45 -15.40 14.80 0.04
C THR A 45 -14.89 13.79 1.07
N ALA A 46 -13.66 13.96 1.55
CA ALA A 46 -13.13 13.14 2.64
C ALA A 46 -13.98 13.25 3.92
N GLN A 47 -14.42 14.45 4.30
CA GLN A 47 -15.30 14.65 5.46
C GLN A 47 -16.65 13.94 5.28
N ARG A 48 -17.25 13.99 4.08
CA ARG A 48 -18.47 13.26 3.76
C ARG A 48 -18.29 11.75 3.90
N HIS A 49 -17.16 11.21 3.43
CA HIS A 49 -16.87 9.78 3.55
C HIS A 49 -16.66 9.35 5.01
N VAL A 50 -15.99 10.18 5.83
CA VAL A 50 -15.85 9.94 7.28
C VAL A 50 -17.23 9.89 7.95
N ALA A 51 -18.08 10.87 7.66
CA ALA A 51 -19.45 10.91 8.20
C ALA A 51 -20.29 9.70 7.73
N ALA A 52 -20.21 9.34 6.45
CA ALA A 52 -20.92 8.19 5.89
C ALA A 52 -20.46 6.85 6.50
N ALA A 53 -19.21 6.76 6.94
CA ALA A 53 -18.68 5.61 7.68
C ALA A 53 -19.08 5.60 9.17
N GLY A 54 -19.88 6.57 9.64
CA GLY A 54 -20.28 6.71 11.04
C GLY A 54 -19.23 7.38 11.92
N GLY A 55 -18.21 8.01 11.34
CA GLY A 55 -17.19 8.75 12.07
C GLY A 55 -17.64 10.17 12.43
N GLU A 56 -17.45 10.56 13.68
CA GLU A 56 -17.76 11.92 14.18
C GLU A 56 -16.57 12.88 14.08
N ALA A 57 -15.40 12.39 13.66
CA ALA A 57 -14.19 13.20 13.60
C ALA A 57 -14.26 14.25 12.49
N ALA A 58 -14.02 15.52 12.86
CA ALA A 58 -13.88 16.63 11.93
C ALA A 58 -12.41 16.77 11.44
N ILE A 59 -12.25 16.96 10.13
CA ILE A 59 -10.95 17.23 9.49
C ILE A 59 -10.59 18.69 9.77
N ASN A 60 -9.78 18.91 10.80
CA ASN A 60 -9.40 20.26 11.26
C ASN A 60 -8.00 20.70 10.80
N GLU A 61 -7.25 19.84 10.13
CA GLU A 61 -5.87 20.14 9.71
C GLU A 61 -5.48 19.35 8.46
N VAL A 62 -4.86 20.03 7.49
CA VAL A 62 -4.44 19.44 6.22
C VAL A 62 -2.96 19.73 5.96
N ALA A 63 -2.23 18.71 5.51
CA ALA A 63 -0.87 18.86 4.99
C ALA A 63 -0.89 18.50 3.50
N ALA A 64 -0.47 19.43 2.66
CA ALA A 64 -0.43 19.26 1.20
C ALA A 64 0.94 19.64 0.65
N ASP A 65 1.20 19.27 -0.60
CA ASP A 65 2.42 19.64 -1.29
C ASP A 65 2.44 21.14 -1.67
N LYS A 66 3.63 21.67 -1.98
CA LYS A 66 3.89 23.04 -2.42
C LYS A 66 3.04 23.46 -3.62
N GLY A 67 2.59 22.52 -4.45
CA GLY A 67 1.65 22.75 -5.56
C GLY A 67 0.31 23.36 -5.13
N TYR A 68 -0.15 23.06 -3.91
CA TYR A 68 -1.43 23.53 -3.35
C TYR A 68 -1.32 24.91 -2.68
N HIS A 69 -0.14 25.53 -2.66
CA HIS A 69 0.06 26.80 -1.98
C HIS A 69 -0.44 27.98 -2.84
N SER A 70 -1.65 28.47 -2.57
CA SER A 70 -2.18 29.75 -3.08
C SER A 70 -2.81 30.59 -1.96
N ASN A 71 -2.94 31.90 -2.21
CA ASN A 71 -3.58 32.79 -1.24
C ASN A 71 -5.06 32.43 -1.02
N THR A 72 -5.77 32.06 -2.10
CA THR A 72 -7.18 31.65 -2.04
C THR A 72 -7.33 30.39 -1.19
N VAL A 73 -6.57 29.33 -1.49
CA VAL A 73 -6.62 28.06 -0.74
C VAL A 73 -6.38 28.26 0.76
N LEU A 74 -5.43 29.11 1.13
CA LEU A 74 -5.14 29.37 2.55
C LEU A 74 -6.29 30.08 3.26
N VAL A 75 -6.96 31.02 2.59
CA VAL A 75 -8.14 31.72 3.13
C VAL A 75 -9.33 30.78 3.19
N ASP A 76 -9.65 30.10 2.08
CA ASP A 76 -10.80 29.18 1.99
C ASP A 76 -10.69 28.06 3.06
N CYS A 77 -9.49 27.53 3.30
CA CYS A 77 -9.27 26.55 4.37
C CYS A 77 -9.48 27.17 5.76
N GLN A 78 -9.01 28.41 5.98
CA GLN A 78 -9.19 29.10 7.24
C GLN A 78 -10.67 29.37 7.54
N GLU A 79 -11.44 29.83 6.54
CA GLU A 79 -12.89 30.00 6.63
C GLU A 79 -13.62 28.69 6.91
N ALA A 80 -13.17 27.58 6.31
CA ALA A 80 -13.67 26.24 6.59
C ALA A 80 -13.21 25.66 7.95
N GLY A 81 -12.45 26.41 8.75
CA GLY A 81 -11.94 25.96 10.05
C GLY A 81 -10.78 24.95 9.96
N VAL A 82 -10.18 24.77 8.79
CA VAL A 82 -9.12 23.82 8.50
C VAL A 82 -7.75 24.49 8.55
N ARG A 83 -6.90 24.06 9.48
CA ARG A 83 -5.52 24.56 9.56
C ARG A 83 -4.65 23.95 8.47
N THR A 84 -3.94 24.80 7.74
CA THR A 84 -3.06 24.36 6.65
C THR A 84 -1.61 24.20 7.11
N CYS A 85 -0.95 23.16 6.62
CA CYS A 85 0.51 22.98 6.68
C CYS A 85 1.02 22.78 5.24
N ILE A 86 1.06 23.84 4.44
CA ILE A 86 1.42 23.75 3.01
C ILE A 86 2.71 24.57 2.76
N PRO A 87 3.80 24.00 2.24
CA PRO A 87 5.06 24.73 2.08
C PRO A 87 4.89 25.84 1.05
N GLU A 88 5.49 27.00 1.35
CA GLU A 88 5.46 28.14 0.44
C GLU A 88 6.20 27.85 -0.85
N ARG A 89 5.71 28.44 -1.94
CA ARG A 89 6.50 28.57 -3.17
C ARG A 89 7.74 29.43 -2.90
N GLU A 90 8.86 29.07 -3.52
CA GLU A 90 10.05 29.92 -3.48
C GLU A 90 9.79 31.15 -4.33
N THR A 91 9.31 32.19 -3.67
CA THR A 91 9.12 33.51 -4.23
C THR A 91 9.98 34.49 -3.45
N GLY A 92 10.45 35.55 -4.12
CA GLY A 92 11.15 36.64 -3.45
C GLY A 92 10.31 37.31 -2.35
N GLN A 93 10.83 38.39 -1.78
CA GLN A 93 10.10 39.14 -0.75
C GLN A 93 8.73 39.60 -1.27
N ARG A 94 7.67 39.19 -0.57
CA ARG A 94 6.30 39.58 -0.87
C ARG A 94 6.00 40.97 -0.29
N LYS A 95 5.33 41.80 -1.08
CA LYS A 95 4.70 43.05 -0.64
C LYS A 95 3.23 42.77 -0.26
N TRP A 96 2.76 43.35 0.83
CA TRP A 96 1.43 43.09 1.40
C TRP A 96 0.48 44.29 1.37
N ASN A 97 0.97 45.45 0.93
CA ASN A 97 0.22 46.72 0.98
C ASN A 97 -1.08 46.69 0.16
N ASP A 98 -1.13 45.91 -0.91
CA ASP A 98 -2.26 45.86 -1.84
C ASP A 98 -3.22 44.69 -1.58
N LYS A 99 -3.07 43.99 -0.44
CA LYS A 99 -3.83 42.77 -0.14
C LYS A 99 -4.66 42.92 1.14
N PRO A 100 -5.85 42.29 1.21
CA PRO A 100 -6.62 42.24 2.44
C PRO A 100 -5.80 41.64 3.59
N LEU A 101 -6.02 42.15 4.80
CA LEU A 101 -5.34 41.72 6.03
C LEU A 101 -5.50 40.20 6.27
N GLU A 102 -6.69 39.67 5.99
CA GLU A 102 -7.01 38.25 6.14
C GLU A 102 -6.08 37.34 5.31
N VAL A 103 -5.79 37.74 4.07
CA VAL A 103 -4.90 36.99 3.18
C VAL A 103 -3.47 36.95 3.72
N GLU A 104 -3.03 38.07 4.30
CA GLU A 104 -1.72 38.16 4.94
C GLU A 104 -1.66 37.29 6.20
N GLN A 105 -2.69 37.33 7.04
CA GLN A 105 -2.80 36.52 8.25
C GLN A 105 -2.76 35.02 7.91
N ALA A 106 -3.61 34.56 7.00
CA ALA A 106 -3.67 33.15 6.58
C ALA A 106 -2.31 32.66 6.05
N PHE A 107 -1.62 33.49 5.26
CA PHE A 107 -0.27 33.19 4.78
C PHE A 107 0.76 33.10 5.90
N ARG A 108 0.83 34.10 6.79
CA ARG A 108 1.79 34.14 7.90
C ARG A 108 1.55 32.99 8.89
N ASP A 109 0.29 32.65 9.15
CA ASP A 109 -0.05 31.54 10.03
C ASP A 109 0.34 30.19 9.44
N ASN A 110 0.08 29.97 8.15
CA ASN A 110 0.55 28.79 7.44
C ASN A 110 2.08 28.68 7.49
N ARG A 111 2.80 29.79 7.25
CA ARG A 111 4.27 29.86 7.36
C ARG A 111 4.77 29.40 8.72
N LEU A 112 4.13 29.89 9.79
CA LEU A 112 4.46 29.52 11.16
C LEU A 112 4.17 28.03 11.40
N ARG A 113 3.01 27.52 10.95
CA ARG A 113 2.62 26.10 11.10
C ARG A 113 3.62 25.16 10.44
N VAL A 114 4.04 25.44 9.20
CA VAL A 114 5.03 24.63 8.46
C VAL A 114 6.38 24.56 9.18
N LYS A 115 6.82 25.67 9.79
CA LYS A 115 8.12 25.72 10.49
C LYS A 115 8.14 24.96 11.81
N ARG A 116 6.99 24.81 12.48
CA ARG A 116 6.87 24.12 13.78
C ARG A 116 7.23 22.63 13.68
N ARG A 117 7.65 22.02 14.80
CA ARG A 117 7.96 20.58 14.89
C ARG A 117 6.80 19.71 14.41
N LYS A 118 5.55 20.06 14.78
CA LYS A 118 4.33 19.37 14.32
C LYS A 118 4.17 19.45 12.80
N GLY A 119 4.24 20.64 12.20
CA GLY A 119 4.13 20.82 10.74
C GLY A 119 5.20 20.06 9.97
N ARG A 120 6.45 20.08 10.43
CA ARG A 120 7.53 19.26 9.86
C ARG A 120 7.25 17.77 9.93
N ARG A 121 6.70 17.27 11.06
CA ARG A 121 6.30 15.86 11.19
C ARG A 121 5.17 15.51 10.24
N LEU A 122 4.13 16.34 10.15
CA LEU A 122 3.01 16.14 9.22
C LEU A 122 3.50 16.09 7.78
N GLN A 123 4.45 16.95 7.41
CA GLN A 123 5.01 16.95 6.06
C GLN A 123 5.84 15.71 5.73
N ARG A 124 6.59 15.17 6.69
CA ARG A 124 7.28 13.87 6.50
C ARG A 124 6.28 12.73 6.30
N LEU A 125 5.27 12.64 7.17
CA LEU A 125 4.22 11.63 7.07
C LEU A 125 3.46 11.75 5.74
N ARG A 126 3.10 12.97 5.33
CA ARG A 126 2.43 13.22 4.06
C ARG A 126 3.29 12.72 2.89
N SER A 127 4.58 13.08 2.84
CA SER A 127 5.49 12.60 1.78
C SER A 127 5.58 11.07 1.74
N GLU A 128 5.65 10.41 2.90
CA GLU A 128 5.78 8.95 2.95
C GLU A 128 4.47 8.23 2.63
N LEU A 129 3.39 8.58 3.33
CA LEU A 129 2.11 7.88 3.24
C LEU A 129 1.42 8.09 1.88
N VAL A 130 1.50 9.30 1.32
CA VAL A 130 0.92 9.56 -0.01
C VAL A 130 1.66 8.76 -1.07
N GLU A 131 2.99 8.77 -1.08
CA GLU A 131 3.78 7.93 -2.00
C GLU A 131 3.48 6.44 -1.81
N TRP A 132 3.31 5.99 -0.57
CA TRP A 132 2.98 4.60 -0.31
C TRP A 132 1.58 4.21 -0.81
N THR A 133 0.59 5.09 -0.66
CA THR A 133 -0.75 4.87 -1.21
C THR A 133 -0.73 4.75 -2.73
N PHE A 134 0.00 5.63 -3.41
CA PHE A 134 0.17 5.54 -4.86
C PHE A 134 0.95 4.30 -5.27
N ALA A 135 2.03 3.94 -4.57
CA ALA A 135 2.76 2.71 -4.86
C ALA A 135 1.87 1.47 -4.77
N HIS A 136 1.00 1.41 -3.76
CA HIS A 136 0.08 0.29 -3.62
C HIS A 136 -1.01 0.29 -4.70
N VAL A 137 -1.69 1.41 -4.92
CA VAL A 137 -2.82 1.51 -5.85
C VAL A 137 -2.34 1.46 -7.31
N CYS A 138 -1.36 2.27 -7.68
CA CYS A 138 -0.89 2.43 -9.05
C CYS A 138 0.10 1.35 -9.50
N GLU A 139 1.09 1.01 -8.68
CA GLU A 139 2.14 0.05 -9.08
C GLU A 139 1.70 -1.39 -8.80
N THR A 140 1.48 -1.73 -7.52
CA THR A 140 1.08 -3.11 -7.15
C THR A 140 -0.35 -3.43 -7.61
N GLY A 141 -1.25 -2.44 -7.53
CA GLY A 141 -2.66 -2.56 -7.92
C GLY A 141 -2.94 -2.29 -9.40
N GLY A 142 -1.94 -1.85 -10.17
CA GLY A 142 -2.07 -1.63 -11.62
C GLY A 142 -3.06 -0.51 -12.01
N ALA A 143 -3.31 0.46 -11.14
CA ALA A 143 -4.23 1.56 -11.42
C ALA A 143 -3.68 2.57 -12.44
N ARG A 144 -2.36 2.61 -12.64
CA ARG A 144 -1.68 3.68 -13.41
C ARG A 144 -2.11 3.81 -14.87
N ARG A 145 -2.52 2.69 -15.48
CA ARG A 145 -2.98 2.65 -16.87
C ARG A 145 -4.37 2.02 -16.93
N THR A 146 -5.19 2.48 -17.88
CA THR A 146 -6.52 1.96 -18.13
C THR A 146 -6.91 2.16 -19.58
N TRP A 147 -7.74 1.25 -20.09
CA TRP A 147 -8.37 1.36 -21.41
C TRP A 147 -9.77 2.00 -21.33
N LEU A 148 -10.27 2.25 -20.11
CA LEU A 148 -11.55 2.91 -19.90
C LEU A 148 -11.50 4.34 -20.43
N ARG A 149 -12.58 4.75 -21.10
CA ARG A 149 -12.76 6.10 -21.63
C ARG A 149 -13.78 6.87 -20.80
N GLY A 150 -13.56 8.17 -20.67
CA GLY A 150 -14.40 9.08 -19.89
C GLY A 150 -13.98 9.13 -18.43
N LEU A 151 -13.99 10.35 -17.86
CA LEU A 151 -13.52 10.62 -16.51
C LEU A 151 -14.25 9.77 -15.46
N GLU A 152 -15.56 9.65 -15.60
CA GLU A 152 -16.41 8.92 -14.66
C GLU A 152 -16.05 7.42 -14.58
N ASN A 153 -15.85 6.77 -15.73
CA ASN A 153 -15.47 5.35 -15.76
C ASN A 153 -14.10 5.12 -15.15
N VAL A 154 -13.14 6.02 -15.43
CA VAL A 154 -11.81 5.97 -14.82
C VAL A 154 -11.89 6.16 -13.32
N ARG A 155 -12.68 7.15 -12.86
CA ARG A 155 -12.90 7.43 -11.44
C ARG A 155 -13.48 6.23 -10.71
N LYS A 156 -14.57 5.62 -11.22
CA LYS A 156 -15.18 4.41 -10.64
C LYS A 156 -14.17 3.28 -10.45
N ARG A 157 -13.37 2.97 -11.48
CA ARG A 157 -12.32 1.96 -11.40
C ARG A 157 -11.29 2.31 -10.32
N TYR A 158 -10.83 3.55 -10.30
CA TYR A 158 -9.80 4.01 -9.38
C TYR A 158 -10.28 3.94 -7.92
N THR A 159 -11.51 4.37 -7.65
CA THR A 159 -12.15 4.28 -6.32
C THR A 159 -12.22 2.84 -5.82
N ILE A 160 -12.56 1.87 -6.68
CA ILE A 160 -12.57 0.44 -6.30
C ILE A 160 -11.17 -0.04 -5.90
N GLN A 161 -10.13 0.38 -6.62
CA GLN A 161 -8.74 0.00 -6.29
C GLN A 161 -8.28 0.62 -4.96
N ALA A 162 -8.63 1.89 -4.72
CA ALA A 162 -8.37 2.56 -3.43
C ALA A 162 -9.12 1.88 -2.27
N ALA A 163 -10.38 1.51 -2.47
CA ALA A 163 -11.16 0.76 -1.49
C ALA A 163 -10.53 -0.62 -1.20
N GLY A 164 -10.03 -1.31 -2.23
CA GLY A 164 -9.29 -2.57 -2.07
C GLY A 164 -8.04 -2.42 -1.21
N ARG A 165 -7.29 -1.32 -1.35
CA ARG A 165 -6.16 -1.00 -0.45
C ARG A 165 -6.62 -0.84 1.00
N ASN A 166 -7.66 -0.02 1.23
CA ASN A 166 -8.16 0.21 2.58
C ASN A 166 -8.69 -1.07 3.23
N LEU A 167 -9.39 -1.91 2.47
CA LEU A 167 -9.81 -3.24 2.92
C LEU A 167 -8.59 -4.06 3.36
N GLY A 168 -7.49 -4.02 2.62
CA GLY A 168 -6.25 -4.68 3.03
C GLY A 168 -5.67 -4.17 4.35
N LEU A 169 -5.77 -2.86 4.65
CA LEU A 169 -5.37 -2.32 5.96
C LEU A 169 -6.27 -2.82 7.08
N VAL A 170 -7.59 -2.83 6.87
CA VAL A 170 -8.57 -3.34 7.83
C VAL A 170 -8.32 -4.82 8.10
N MET A 171 -8.17 -5.63 7.05
CA MET A 171 -7.87 -7.06 7.16
C MET A 171 -6.56 -7.30 7.90
N ARG A 172 -5.51 -6.51 7.62
CA ARG A 172 -4.24 -6.59 8.35
C ARG A 172 -4.43 -6.31 9.84
N ARG A 173 -5.24 -5.32 10.18
CA ARG A 173 -5.46 -4.91 11.58
C ARG A 173 -6.30 -5.92 12.35
N LEU A 174 -7.31 -6.53 11.71
CA LEU A 174 -8.20 -7.50 12.35
C LEU A 174 -7.61 -8.92 12.39
N PHE A 175 -6.91 -9.33 11.33
CA PHE A 175 -6.49 -10.73 11.14
C PHE A 175 -4.98 -10.90 11.00
N GLY A 176 -4.19 -9.82 11.08
CA GLY A 176 -2.74 -9.84 10.85
C GLY A 176 -2.34 -9.96 9.38
N ILE A 177 -3.28 -10.19 8.47
CA ILE A 177 -3.04 -10.47 7.05
C ILE A 177 -3.80 -9.46 6.20
N GLY A 178 -3.06 -8.67 5.42
CA GLY A 178 -3.66 -7.58 4.63
C GLY A 178 -3.80 -7.83 3.14
N THR A 179 -3.19 -8.88 2.59
CA THR A 179 -3.28 -9.14 1.14
C THR A 179 -3.50 -10.63 0.85
N PRO A 180 -4.33 -10.99 -0.15
CA PRO A 180 -4.50 -12.38 -0.55
C PRO A 180 -3.18 -13.04 -0.98
N ARG A 181 -2.26 -12.25 -1.56
CA ARG A 181 -0.96 -12.75 -2.04
C ARG A 181 -0.05 -13.23 -0.92
N SER A 182 -0.14 -12.67 0.29
CA SER A 182 0.65 -13.16 1.43
C SER A 182 0.17 -14.53 1.92
N LEU A 183 -1.14 -14.83 1.79
CA LEU A 183 -1.69 -16.17 2.07
C LEU A 183 -1.25 -17.20 1.02
N GLN A 184 -1.24 -16.80 -0.26
CA GLN A 184 -0.78 -17.69 -1.35
C GLN A 184 0.64 -18.21 -1.09
N GLY A 185 1.57 -17.34 -0.66
CA GLY A 185 2.93 -17.74 -0.33
C GLY A 185 3.00 -18.75 0.83
N ALA A 186 2.19 -18.55 1.87
CA ALA A 186 2.13 -19.46 3.02
C ALA A 186 1.59 -20.84 2.64
N VAL A 187 0.54 -20.89 1.80
CA VAL A 187 -0.04 -22.15 1.30
C VAL A 187 0.98 -22.90 0.44
N VAL A 188 1.67 -22.21 -0.47
CA VAL A 188 2.72 -22.83 -1.31
C VAL A 188 3.85 -23.39 -0.45
N ALA A 189 4.32 -22.65 0.56
CA ALA A 189 5.36 -23.12 1.47
C ALA A 189 4.92 -24.33 2.29
N LEU A 190 3.67 -24.34 2.78
CA LEU A 190 3.10 -25.48 3.50
C LEU A 190 2.99 -26.73 2.61
N CYS A 191 2.48 -26.58 1.38
CA CYS A 191 2.43 -27.67 0.41
C CYS A 191 3.84 -28.22 0.10
N ALA A 192 4.82 -27.35 -0.09
CA ALA A 192 6.22 -27.76 -0.31
C ALA A 192 6.79 -28.53 0.88
N LEU A 193 6.49 -28.10 2.11
CA LEU A 193 6.90 -28.80 3.33
C LEU A 193 6.28 -30.19 3.43
N ILE A 194 4.97 -30.31 3.18
CA ILE A 194 4.26 -31.61 3.21
C ILE A 194 4.84 -32.55 2.16
N LEU A 195 5.03 -32.08 0.93
CA LEU A 195 5.61 -32.89 -0.16
C LEU A 195 7.06 -33.30 0.15
N GLY A 196 7.85 -32.40 0.73
CA GLY A 196 9.22 -32.69 1.17
C GLY A 196 9.28 -33.75 2.27
N LEU A 197 8.41 -33.63 3.28
CA LEU A 197 8.31 -34.61 4.38
C LEU A 197 7.87 -35.97 3.86
N TRP A 198 6.91 -36.00 2.95
CA TRP A 198 6.44 -37.24 2.31
C TRP A 198 7.52 -37.90 1.45
N GLY A 199 8.29 -37.11 0.70
CA GLY A 199 9.45 -37.60 -0.04
C GLY A 199 10.55 -38.17 0.87
N LEU A 200 10.78 -37.54 2.03
CA LEU A 200 11.72 -38.05 3.04
C LEU A 200 11.25 -39.39 3.61
N LEU A 201 9.97 -39.51 3.98
CA LEU A 201 9.38 -40.76 4.48
C LEU A 201 9.53 -41.90 3.46
N ARG A 202 9.23 -41.65 2.19
CA ARG A 202 9.44 -42.62 1.11
C ARG A 202 10.89 -43.05 0.96
N ARG A 203 11.86 -42.13 1.11
CA ARG A 203 13.28 -42.47 1.08
C ARG A 203 13.70 -43.31 2.28
N LEU A 204 13.15 -43.06 3.46
CA LEU A 204 13.41 -43.89 4.64
C LEU A 204 12.82 -45.29 4.48
N GLU A 205 11.64 -45.42 3.86
CA GLU A 205 11.03 -46.71 3.54
C GLU A 205 11.87 -47.50 2.52
N THR A 206 12.35 -46.86 1.46
CA THR A 206 13.22 -47.55 0.47
C THR A 206 14.56 -47.95 1.07
N LEU A 207 15.17 -47.11 1.91
CA LEU A 207 16.40 -47.46 2.63
C LEU A 207 16.17 -48.62 3.62
N ARG A 208 15.05 -48.61 4.34
CA ARG A 208 14.66 -49.71 5.23
C ARG A 208 14.43 -51.01 4.46
N ALA A 209 13.77 -50.94 3.29
CA ALA A 209 13.56 -52.08 2.42
C ALA A 209 14.88 -52.62 1.84
N ALA A 210 15.78 -51.74 1.41
CA ALA A 210 17.11 -52.11 0.91
C ALA A 210 17.96 -52.75 2.02
N PHE A 211 17.94 -52.20 3.23
CA PHE A 211 18.65 -52.78 4.38
C PHE A 211 18.06 -54.13 4.80
N GLY A 212 16.73 -54.26 4.80
CA GLY A 212 16.04 -55.53 5.05
C GLY A 212 16.36 -56.59 4.00
N TRP A 213 16.46 -56.21 2.73
CA TRP A 213 16.87 -57.08 1.64
C TRP A 213 18.32 -57.53 1.77
N GLN A 214 19.23 -56.61 2.10
CA GLN A 214 20.65 -56.92 2.37
C GLN A 214 20.81 -57.90 3.54
N MET A 215 20.10 -57.67 4.66
CA MET A 215 20.09 -58.56 5.81
C MET A 215 19.54 -59.96 5.49
N ALA A 216 18.43 -60.03 4.74
CA ALA A 216 17.86 -61.31 4.31
C ALA A 216 18.79 -62.09 3.38
N ASN A 217 19.50 -61.42 2.47
CA ASN A 217 20.49 -62.04 1.60
C ASN A 217 21.71 -62.53 2.38
N ASN A 218 22.23 -61.73 3.31
CA ASN A 218 23.34 -62.12 4.18
C ASN A 218 22.97 -63.31 5.06
N ALA A 219 21.76 -63.35 5.63
CA ALA A 219 21.27 -64.48 6.41
C ALA A 219 21.15 -65.77 5.57
N ARG A 220 20.67 -65.67 4.32
CA ARG A 220 20.65 -66.81 3.38
C ARG A 220 22.05 -67.28 3.03
N PHE A 221 22.99 -66.37 2.77
CA PHE A 221 24.37 -66.70 2.46
C PHE A 221 25.02 -67.46 3.63
N VAL A 222 24.89 -66.95 4.86
CA VAL A 222 25.39 -67.59 6.09
C VAL A 222 24.73 -68.97 6.29
N ALA A 223 23.42 -69.10 6.15
CA ALA A 223 22.73 -70.39 6.27
C ALA A 223 23.22 -71.42 5.24
N THR A 224 23.53 -70.98 4.03
CA THR A 224 24.05 -71.84 2.96
C THR A 224 25.49 -72.26 3.26
N TYR A 225 26.32 -71.32 3.75
CA TYR A 225 27.73 -71.55 4.08
C TYR A 225 27.93 -72.47 5.29
N PHE A 226 27.08 -72.35 6.32
CA PHE A 226 27.10 -73.25 7.48
C PHE A 226 26.42 -74.60 7.18
N GLY A 227 25.44 -74.64 6.26
CA GLY A 227 24.82 -75.89 5.82
C GLY A 227 25.75 -76.76 4.97
N THR A 228 26.65 -76.16 4.19
CA THR A 228 27.64 -76.89 3.39
C THR A 228 28.83 -77.38 4.22
N THR A 229 29.29 -76.63 5.22
CA THR A 229 30.36 -77.07 6.13
C THR A 229 29.92 -78.23 7.05
N LEU A 230 28.68 -78.23 7.52
CA LEU A 230 28.10 -79.37 8.26
C LEU A 230 27.95 -80.64 7.43
N ARG A 231 27.71 -80.53 6.11
CA ARG A 231 27.66 -81.69 5.20
C ARG A 231 29.04 -82.25 4.84
N LEU A 232 30.07 -81.41 4.82
CA LEU A 232 31.46 -81.83 4.58
C LEU A 232 32.13 -82.45 5.80
N ALA A 233 31.66 -82.13 7.02
CA ALA A 233 32.15 -82.73 8.27
C ALA A 233 31.45 -84.06 8.64
N ALA A 234 30.49 -84.52 7.83
CA ALA A 234 29.71 -85.74 8.04
C ALA A 234 30.13 -86.90 7.10
N VAL A 235 31.29 -86.80 6.48
CA VAL A 235 31.98 -87.85 5.70
C VAL A 235 33.28 -88.18 6.40
#